data_AF-A0A519MG48-F1
#
_entry.id   AF-A0A519MG48-F1
#
_cell.length_a   1.000
_cell.length_b   1.000
_cell.length_c   1.000
_cell.angle_alpha   90.00
_cell.angle_beta   90.00
_cell.angle_gamma   90.00
#
_symmetry.space_group_name_H-M   'P 1'
#
loop_
_entity.id
_entity.type
_entity.pdbx_description
1 polymer ?
#
loop_
_entity_poly.entity_id
_entity_poly.type
_entity_poly.pdbx_seq_one_letter_code
_entity_poly.pdbx_strand_id
1 'polypeptide(L)'
;AKLDAGARDASTYCAMAKRFATDAGFTVINHALQLHGGYGYIREYPLERLLRDARVHQILEGTNEIMRVIIARRMLDGDATEAIR
;
A
#
# COMPACT_ATOMS: atom_id res chain seq x y z
N ALA A 1 12.04 6.39 11.00
CA ALA A 1 13.38 6.97 10.72
C ALA A 1 13.30 8.31 9.97
N LYS A 2 13.04 8.37 8.65
CA LYS A 2 12.99 9.66 7.91
C LYS A 2 11.84 10.58 8.36
N LEU A 3 10.66 10.00 8.63
CA LEU A 3 9.52 10.75 9.17
C LEU A 3 9.85 11.36 10.53
N ASP A 4 10.34 10.54 11.47
CA ASP A 4 10.69 10.97 12.83
C ASP A 4 11.83 12.00 12.85
N ALA A 5 12.75 11.92 11.87
CA ALA A 5 13.84 12.87 11.70
C ALA A 5 13.41 14.19 11.01
N GLY A 6 12.13 14.35 10.63
CA GLY A 6 11.64 15.56 9.95
C GLY A 6 12.25 15.78 8.56
N ALA A 7 12.65 14.71 7.87
CA ALA A 7 13.31 14.82 6.58
C ALA A 7 12.36 15.45 5.54
N ARG A 8 12.90 16.31 4.66
CA ARG A 8 12.11 17.03 3.63
C ARG A 8 11.39 16.09 2.66
N ASP A 9 11.94 14.90 2.46
CA ASP A 9 11.42 13.84 1.57
C ASP A 9 10.53 12.82 2.30
N ALA A 10 10.25 12.99 3.59
CA ALA A 10 9.49 12.03 4.39
C ALA A 10 8.13 11.67 3.78
N SER A 11 7.43 12.64 3.18
CA SER A 11 6.13 12.43 2.53
C SER A 11 6.22 11.45 1.34
N THR A 12 7.31 11.50 0.56
CA THR A 12 7.55 10.55 -0.54
C THR A 12 7.76 9.14 0.00
N TYR A 13 8.57 8.98 1.05
CA TYR A 13 8.80 7.68 1.68
C TYR A 13 7.50 7.11 2.30
N CYS A 14 6.67 7.95 2.92
CA CYS A 14 5.36 7.53 3.40
C CYS A 14 4.44 7.09 2.25
N ALA A 15 4.44 7.79 1.11
CA ALA A 15 3.68 7.39 -0.07
C ALA A 15 4.15 6.04 -0.63
N MET A 16 5.46 5.80 -0.67
CA MET A 16 6.05 4.51 -1.07
C MET A 16 5.60 3.39 -0.13
N ALA A 17 5.71 3.62 1.19
CA ALA A 17 5.33 2.65 2.21
C ALA A 17 3.84 2.30 2.14
N LYS A 18 2.97 3.32 2.04
CA LYS A 18 1.51 3.13 1.94
C LYS A 18 1.16 2.32 0.71
N ARG A 19 1.64 2.71 -0.48
CA ARG A 19 1.35 1.98 -1.73
C ARG A 19 1.76 0.51 -1.63
N PHE A 20 2.98 0.26 -1.13
CA PHE A 20 3.52 -1.08 -1.02
C PHE A 20 2.73 -1.93 -0.03
N ALA A 21 2.50 -1.43 1.18
CA ALA A 21 1.84 -2.18 2.24
C ALA A 21 0.40 -2.56 1.87
N THR A 22 -0.33 -1.66 1.21
CA THR A 22 -1.73 -1.90 0.85
C THR A 22 -1.86 -2.87 -0.33
N ASP A 23 -1.00 -2.77 -1.35
CA ASP A 23 -0.95 -3.75 -2.45
C ASP A 23 -0.53 -5.14 -1.93
N ALA A 24 0.55 -5.21 -1.15
CA ALA A 24 1.04 -6.47 -0.61
C ALA A 24 0.01 -7.14 0.32
N GLY A 25 -0.60 -6.37 1.24
CA GLY A 25 -1.62 -6.87 2.14
C GLY A 25 -2.82 -7.44 1.40
N PHE A 26 -3.32 -6.72 0.39
CA PHE A 26 -4.43 -7.19 -0.42
C PHE A 26 -4.08 -8.48 -1.20
N THR A 27 -2.89 -8.54 -1.82
CA THR A 27 -2.42 -9.74 -2.53
C THR A 27 -2.33 -10.96 -1.61
N VAL A 28 -1.78 -10.79 -0.41
CA VAL A 28 -1.65 -11.88 0.57
C VAL A 28 -3.03 -12.42 0.97
N ILE A 29 -3.98 -11.53 1.29
CA ILE A 29 -5.33 -11.93 1.70
C ILE A 29 -6.06 -12.61 0.54
N ASN A 30 -5.92 -12.09 -0.68
CA ASN A 30 -6.52 -12.68 -1.87
C ASN A 30 -5.97 -14.08 -2.18
N HIS A 31 -4.66 -14.29 -2.00
CA HIS A 31 -4.07 -15.63 -2.13
C HIS A 31 -4.54 -16.56 -1.02
N ALA A 32 -4.66 -16.07 0.21
CA ALA A 32 -5.21 -16.85 1.30
C ALA A 32 -6.65 -17.30 0.99
N LEU A 33 -7.48 -16.42 0.43
CA LEU A 33 -8.84 -16.76 -0.01
C LEU A 33 -8.82 -17.90 -1.04
N GLN A 34 -7.97 -17.79 -2.06
CA GLN A 34 -7.83 -18.82 -3.08
C GLN A 34 -7.43 -20.18 -2.48
N LEU A 35 -6.54 -20.20 -1.48
CA LEU A 35 -6.11 -21.42 -0.80
C LEU A 35 -7.23 -22.06 0.04
N HIS A 36 -8.06 -21.25 0.69
CA HIS A 36 -9.17 -21.75 1.52
C HIS A 36 -10.40 -22.16 0.70
N GLY A 37 -10.47 -21.77 -0.58
CA GLY A 37 -11.60 -22.08 -1.46
C GLY A 37 -12.93 -21.60 -0.88
N GLY A 38 -13.96 -22.44 -0.94
CA GLY A 38 -15.30 -22.11 -0.44
C GLY A 38 -15.33 -21.76 1.05
N TYR A 39 -14.48 -22.38 1.87
CA TYR A 39 -14.38 -22.06 3.30
C TYR A 39 -13.86 -20.64 3.56
N GLY A 40 -13.10 -20.07 2.63
CA GLY A 40 -12.66 -18.68 2.71
C GLY A 40 -13.79 -17.67 2.43
N TYR A 41 -14.88 -18.08 1.79
CA TYR A 41 -16.01 -17.23 1.41
C TYR A 41 -17.15 -17.21 2.43
N ILE A 42 -17.20 -18.17 3.35
CA ILE A 42 -18.26 -18.27 4.36
C ILE A 42 -17.86 -17.52 5.63
N ARG A 43 -18.87 -17.05 6.37
CA ARG A 43 -18.69 -16.20 7.57
C ARG A 43 -18.12 -16.93 8.79
N GLU A 44 -18.00 -18.26 8.72
CA GLU A 44 -17.40 -19.08 9.78
C GLU A 44 -15.91 -18.82 9.93
N TYR A 45 -15.25 -18.37 8.86
CA TYR A 45 -13.85 -17.94 8.87
C TYR A 45 -13.75 -16.43 8.64
N PRO A 46 -12.77 -15.73 9.26
CA PRO A 46 -12.66 -14.27 9.16
C PRO A 46 -12.21 -13.79 7.77
N LEU A 47 -11.86 -14.70 6.86
CA LEU A 47 -11.15 -14.41 5.62
C LEU A 47 -11.93 -13.52 4.65
N GLU A 48 -13.23 -13.77 4.49
CA GLU A 48 -14.11 -12.94 3.66
C GLU A 48 -14.15 -11.48 4.14
N ARG A 49 -14.18 -11.31 5.47
CA ARG A 49 -14.20 -9.98 6.11
C ARG A 49 -12.86 -9.29 5.91
N LEU A 50 -11.74 -10.00 6.12
CA LEU A 50 -10.40 -9.44 5.90
C LEU A 50 -10.21 -8.96 4.47
N LEU A 51 -10.72 -9.68 3.48
CA LEU A 51 -10.65 -9.27 2.08
C LEU A 51 -11.45 -7.97 1.83
N ARG A 52 -12.67 -7.88 2.38
CA ARG A 52 -13.52 -6.68 2.28
C ARG A 52 -12.87 -5.49 2.96
N ASP A 53 -12.33 -5.67 4.16
CA ASP A 53 -11.71 -4.61 4.95
C ASP A 53 -10.41 -4.13 4.27
N ALA A 54 -9.57 -5.04 3.78
CA ALA A 54 -8.30 -4.68 3.15
C ALA A 54 -8.46 -3.85 1.87
N ARG A 55 -9.57 -4.02 1.15
CA ARG A 55 -9.81 -3.30 -0.11
C ARG A 55 -9.84 -1.78 0.09
N VAL A 56 -10.35 -1.32 1.24
CA VAL A 56 -10.52 0.11 1.51
C VAL A 56 -9.17 0.84 1.60
N HIS A 57 -8.11 0.15 2.01
CA HIS A 57 -6.79 0.75 2.18
C HIS A 57 -6.11 1.15 0.86
N GLN A 58 -6.51 0.54 -0.27
CA GLN A 58 -6.06 0.97 -1.60
C GLN A 58 -6.77 2.26 -2.08
N ILE A 59 -7.81 2.71 -1.38
CA ILE A 59 -8.71 3.80 -1.79
C ILE A 59 -8.58 5.03 -0.88
N LEU A 60 -8.71 4.84 0.44
CA LEU A 60 -8.72 5.93 1.41
C LEU A 60 -7.30 6.47 1.68
N GLU A 61 -7.22 7.69 2.22
CA GLU A 61 -5.95 8.38 2.53
C GLU A 61 -5.04 8.50 1.31
N GLY A 62 -5.65 8.73 0.14
CA GLY A 62 -5.03 8.78 -1.17
C GLY A 62 -4.93 7.39 -1.83
N THR A 63 -5.47 7.26 -3.04
CA THR A 63 -5.44 5.97 -3.75
C THR A 63 -4.01 5.54 -4.11
N ASN A 64 -3.82 4.26 -4.40
CA ASN A 64 -2.50 3.76 -4.82
C ASN A 64 -2.01 4.42 -6.12
N GLU A 65 -2.93 4.83 -7.00
CA GLU A 65 -2.63 5.62 -8.20
C GLU A 65 -2.08 7.00 -7.84
N ILE A 66 -2.68 7.69 -6.86
CA ILE A 66 -2.18 8.98 -6.37
C ILE A 66 -0.82 8.83 -5.70
N MET A 67 -0.59 7.75 -4.93
CA MET A 67 0.73 7.47 -4.39
C MET A 67 1.78 7.30 -5.50
N ARG A 68 1.44 6.60 -6.60
CA ARG A 68 2.31 6.48 -7.77
C ARG A 68 2.62 7.85 -8.39
N VAL A 69 1.63 8.74 -8.49
CA VAL A 69 1.86 10.12 -9.00
C VAL A 69 2.80 10.91 -8.08
N ILE A 70 2.61 10.86 -6.76
CA ILE A 70 3.49 11.54 -5.79
C ILE A 70 4.94 11.05 -5.93
N ILE A 71 5.11 9.72 -5.99
CA ILE A 71 6.43 9.09 -6.14
C ILE A 71 7.04 9.50 -7.49
N ALA A 72 6.29 9.40 -8.59
CA ALA A 72 6.77 9.72 -9.93
C ALA A 72 7.18 11.20 -10.06
N ARG A 73 6.39 12.14 -9.51
CA ARG A 73 6.77 13.56 -9.48
C ARG A 73 8.08 13.78 -8.75
N ARG A 74 8.27 13.11 -7.61
CA ARG A 74 9.53 13.22 -6.87
C ARG A 74 10.69 12.61 -7.66
N MET A 75 10.49 11.50 -8.37
CA MET A 75 11.53 10.88 -9.22
C MET A 75 11.96 11.72 -10.42
N LEU A 76 11.06 12.54 -10.96
CA LEU A 76 11.32 13.40 -12.12
C LEU A 76 11.90 14.79 -11.73
N ASP A 77 12.01 15.06 -10.43
CA ASP A 77 12.60 16.29 -9.91
C ASP A 77 14.12 16.26 -10.07
N GLY A 78 14.77 17.38 -10.41
CA GLY A 78 16.17 17.39 -10.88
C GLY A 78 17.22 16.79 -9.92
N ASP A 79 16.92 16.73 -8.63
CA ASP A 79 17.79 16.18 -7.57
C ASP A 79 17.42 14.75 -7.13
N ALA A 80 16.45 14.10 -7.80
CA ALA A 80 15.80 12.90 -7.29
C ALA A 80 16.64 11.63 -7.32
N THR A 81 17.49 11.48 -8.33
CA THR A 81 18.28 10.27 -8.56
C THR A 81 19.29 9.99 -7.44
N GLU A 82 19.73 11.02 -6.72
CA GLU A 82 20.65 10.92 -5.58
C GLU A 82 19.91 10.83 -4.23
N ALA A 83 18.66 11.29 -4.13
CA ALA A 83 17.91 11.34 -2.86
C ALA A 83 17.01 10.11 -2.60
N ILE A 84 16.68 9.34 -3.64
CA ILE A 84 15.80 8.16 -3.58
C ILE A 84 16.59 6.85 -3.69
N ARG A 85 17.83 6.89 -4.20
CA ARG A 85 18.77 5.77 -4.09
C ARG A 85 19.20 5.55 -2.64
#